data_AF-A0A349FHK6-F1
#
_entry.id   AF-A0A349FHK6-F1
#
_cell.length_a   1.000
_cell.length_b   1.000
_cell.length_c   1.000
_cell.angle_alpha   90.00
_cell.angle_beta   90.00
_cell.angle_gamma   90.00
#
_symmetry.space_group_name_H-M   'P 1'
#
loop_
_entity.id
_entity.type
_entity.pdbx_description
1 polymer ?
#
loop_
_entity_poly.entity_id
_entity_poly.type
_entity_poly.pdbx_seq_one_letter_code
_entity_poly.pdbx_strand_id
1 'polypeptide(L)'
;MEVKPEKKGFLEVVMNGFFPPILIVLMLAVGVAALWLTPKEEDPQIVVPMADVLVSAPGLSAEQVENQVTEPLEKLLSQIDGVEYVYS
;
A
#
# COMPACT_ATOMS: atom_id res chain seq x y z
N MET A 1 63.94 -1.41 24.69
CA MET A 1 62.61 -1.97 24.35
C MET A 1 61.85 -0.85 23.66
N GLU A 2 61.84 -0.86 22.34
CA GLU A 2 61.23 0.20 21.55
C GLU A 2 59.72 -0.05 21.46
N VAL A 3 58.93 0.81 22.11
CA VAL A 3 57.47 0.71 22.10
C VAL A 3 56.99 1.19 20.74
N LYS A 4 56.59 0.24 19.89
CA LYS A 4 56.01 0.51 18.56
C LYS A 4 54.70 1.27 18.74
N PRO A 5 54.46 2.39 18.03
CA PRO A 5 53.24 3.15 18.19
C PRO A 5 52.06 2.32 17.68
N GLU A 6 51.11 2.04 18.57
CA GLU A 6 49.87 1.36 18.22
C GLU A 6 49.08 2.28 17.27
N LYS A 7 48.78 1.78 16.06
CA LYS A 7 47.96 2.53 15.11
C LYS A 7 46.56 2.61 15.72
N LYS A 8 46.07 3.83 16.00
CA LYS A 8 44.70 4.06 16.48
C LYS A 8 43.73 3.29 15.60
N GLY A 9 42.94 2.41 16.21
CA GLY A 9 41.98 1.58 15.50
C GLY A 9 40.94 2.46 14.81
N PHE A 10 40.44 2.04 13.65
CA PHE A 10 39.39 2.77 12.92
C PHE A 10 38.18 3.11 13.83
N LEU A 11 37.79 2.18 14.71
CA LEU A 11 36.71 2.38 15.67
C LEU A 11 37.03 3.50 16.68
N GLU A 12 38.27 3.63 17.14
CA GLU A 12 38.64 4.72 18.07
C GLU A 12 38.62 6.08 17.37
N VAL A 13 39.01 6.14 16.11
CA VAL A 13 38.96 7.38 15.32
C VAL A 13 37.51 7.82 15.08
N VAL A 14 36.62 6.86 14.81
CA VAL A 14 35.19 7.10 14.64
C VAL A 14 34.54 7.50 15.97
N MET A 15 34.84 6.79 17.07
CA MET A 15 34.20 7.03 18.37
C MET A 15 34.72 8.26 19.11
N ASN A 16 36.02 8.59 19.01
CA ASN A 16 36.60 9.79 19.64
C ASN A 16 36.55 11.03 18.72
N GLY A 17 35.97 10.92 17.53
CA GLY A 17 35.76 12.03 16.60
C GLY A 17 34.35 12.63 16.71
N PHE A 18 34.09 13.66 15.91
CA PHE A 18 32.76 14.30 15.83
C PHE A 18 31.73 13.50 15.01
N PHE A 19 32.08 12.30 14.54
CA PHE A 19 31.23 11.51 13.65
C PHE A 19 29.93 11.03 14.32
N PRO A 20 29.93 10.45 15.54
CA PRO A 20 28.70 10.01 16.20
C PRO A 20 27.68 11.13 16.47
N PRO A 21 28.04 12.30 17.03
CA PRO A 21 27.06 13.36 17.27
C PRO A 21 26.52 13.95 15.96
N ILE A 22 27.32 14.06 14.89
CA ILE A 22 26.84 14.51 13.59
C ILE A 22 25.82 13.51 13.03
N LEU A 23 26.09 12.21 13.14
CA LEU A 23 25.17 11.17 12.69
C LEU A 23 23.85 11.20 13.45
N ILE A 24 23.88 11.46 14.76
CA ILE A 24 22.67 11.63 15.58
C ILE A 24 21.86 12.83 15.08
N VAL A 25 22.49 13.99 14.87
CA VAL A 25 21.81 15.19 14.36
C VAL A 25 21.21 14.94 12.98
N LEU A 26 21.93 14.24 12.10
CA LEU A 26 21.45 13.88 10.77
C LEU A 26 20.20 12.98 10.85
N MET A 27 20.21 11.95 11.70
CA MET A 27 19.07 11.06 11.89
C MET A 27 17.85 11.81 12.45
N LEU A 28 18.06 12.73 13.39
CA LEU A 28 16.99 13.58 13.91
C LEU A 28 16.40 14.49 12.83
N ALA A 29 17.26 15.11 11.99
CA ALA A 29 16.81 15.95 10.89
C ALA A 29 15.98 15.16 9.87
N VAL A 30 16.42 13.95 9.51
CA VAL A 30 15.67 13.05 8.63
C VAL A 30 14.33 12.64 9.26
N GLY A 31 14.30 12.35 10.56
CA GLY A 31 13.06 12.03 11.28
C GLY A 31 12.05 13.19 11.26
N VAL A 32 12.51 14.42 11.50
CA VAL A 32 11.66 15.62 11.41
C VAL A 32 11.17 15.84 9.98
N ALA A 33 12.05 15.66 8.99
CA ALA A 33 11.66 15.76 7.57
C ALA A 33 10.59 14.72 7.21
N ALA A 34 10.72 13.48 7.69
CA ALA A 34 9.74 12.42 7.47
C ALA A 34 8.37 12.79 8.06
N LEU A 35 8.33 13.33 9.29
CA LEU A 35 7.08 13.79 9.90
C LEU A 35 6.42 14.94 9.13
N TRP A 36 7.21 15.80 8.50
CA TRP A 36 6.68 16.93 7.73
C TRP A 36 6.27 16.57 6.31
N LEU A 37 6.97 15.62 5.68
CA LEU A 37 6.76 15.18 4.30
C LEU A 37 5.71 14.07 4.17
N THR A 38 5.52 13.24 5.20
CA THR A 38 4.56 12.13 5.15
C THR A 38 3.14 12.70 5.13
N PRO A 39 2.36 12.47 4.06
CA PRO A 39 0.97 12.90 4.01
C PRO A 39 0.16 12.24 5.11
N LYS A 40 -0.71 13.02 5.76
CA LYS A 40 -1.66 12.50 6.74
C LYS A 40 -2.95 12.16 5.99
N GLU A 41 -3.34 10.90 6.02
CA GLU A 41 -4.66 10.45 5.55
C GLU A 41 -5.53 10.22 6.79
N GLU A 42 -6.61 10.99 6.93
CA GLU A 42 -7.56 10.83 8.05
C GLU A 42 -8.45 9.60 7.85
N ASP A 43 -8.90 9.40 6.60
CA ASP A 43 -9.59 8.19 6.16
C ASP A 43 -8.72 7.49 5.12
N PRO A 44 -8.08 6.35 5.45
CA PRO A 44 -7.32 5.61 4.46
C PRO A 44 -8.26 5.19 3.34
N GLN A 45 -7.87 5.48 2.10
CA GLN A 45 -8.76 5.23 0.97
C GLN A 45 -8.88 3.72 0.72
N ILE A 46 -10.04 3.16 1.05
CA ILE A 46 -10.39 1.77 0.75
C ILE A 46 -11.09 1.77 -0.62
N VAL A 47 -10.38 1.33 -1.65
CA VAL A 47 -10.98 1.10 -2.96
C VAL A 47 -11.67 -0.26 -2.92
N VAL A 48 -12.99 -0.25 -2.81
CA VAL A 48 -13.81 -1.46 -2.97
C VAL A 48 -14.01 -1.67 -4.48
N PRO A 49 -13.43 -2.72 -5.09
CA PRO A 49 -13.61 -2.96 -6.52
C PRO A 49 -15.05 -3.41 -6.78
N MET A 50 -15.85 -2.52 -7.36
CA MET A 50 -17.24 -2.78 -7.74
C MET A 50 -17.45 -2.39 -9.19
N ALA A 51 -18.26 -3.15 -9.90
CA ALA A 51 -18.65 -2.88 -11.27
C ALA A 51 -20.16 -3.08 -11.42
N ASP A 52 -20.85 -2.07 -11.96
CA ASP A 52 -22.28 -2.14 -12.25
C ASP A 52 -22.49 -2.57 -13.70
N VAL A 53 -23.35 -3.58 -13.90
CA VAL A 53 -23.73 -4.06 -15.23
C VAL A 53 -25.19 -3.70 -15.48
N LEU A 54 -25.42 -2.68 -16.31
CA LEU A 54 -26.76 -2.22 -16.65
C LEU A 54 -27.22 -2.80 -17.99
N VAL A 55 -28.32 -3.56 -17.98
CA VAL A 55 -28.92 -4.16 -19.17
C VAL A 55 -30.37 -3.72 -19.31
N SER A 56 -30.75 -3.24 -20.50
CA SER A 56 -32.13 -2.88 -20.82
C SER A 56 -32.78 -3.97 -21.67
N ALA A 57 -33.89 -4.54 -21.20
CA ALA A 57 -34.65 -5.57 -21.92
C ALA A 57 -36.12 -5.12 -22.11
N PRO A 58 -36.38 -4.17 -23.02
CA PRO A 58 -37.72 -3.65 -23.23
C PRO A 58 -38.66 -4.72 -23.80
N GLY A 59 -39.88 -4.80 -23.26
CA GLY A 59 -40.91 -5.72 -23.73
C GLY A 59 -40.92 -7.10 -23.05
N LEU A 60 -39.99 -7.38 -22.14
CA LEU A 60 -40.03 -8.56 -21.27
C LEU A 60 -40.76 -8.24 -19.96
N SER A 61 -41.50 -9.21 -19.42
CA SER A 61 -42.00 -9.13 -18.04
C SER A 61 -40.86 -9.30 -17.03
N ALA A 62 -41.07 -8.90 -15.77
CA ALA A 62 -40.05 -9.05 -14.72
C ALA A 62 -39.54 -10.49 -14.59
N GLU A 63 -40.44 -11.48 -14.59
CA GLU A 63 -40.11 -12.91 -14.55
C GLU A 63 -39.31 -13.35 -15.78
N GLN A 64 -39.60 -12.79 -16.96
CA GLN A 64 -38.82 -13.09 -18.16
C GLN A 64 -37.42 -12.46 -18.13
N VAL A 65 -37.27 -11.25 -17.57
CA VAL A 65 -35.96 -10.60 -17.39
C VAL A 65 -35.09 -11.41 -16.43
N GLU A 66 -35.64 -11.86 -15.30
CA GLU A 66 -34.93 -12.69 -14.33
C GLU A 66 -34.38 -13.97 -14.98
N ASN A 67 -35.28 -14.77 -15.57
CA ASN A 67 -34.93 -16.08 -16.14
C ASN A 67 -34.03 -15.98 -17.40
N GLN A 68 -34.23 -14.97 -18.24
CA GLN A 68 -33.56 -14.89 -19.56
C GLN A 68 -32.36 -13.96 -19.59
N VAL A 69 -32.26 -13.00 -18.67
CA VAL A 69 -31.20 -11.98 -18.67
C VAL A 69 -30.37 -12.08 -17.40
N THR A 70 -31.00 -12.02 -16.23
CA THR A 70 -30.30 -11.97 -14.95
C THR A 70 -29.58 -13.28 -14.64
N GLU A 71 -30.29 -14.41 -14.57
CA GLU A 71 -29.67 -15.69 -14.18
C GLU A 71 -28.49 -16.11 -15.08
N PRO A 72 -28.57 -16.01 -16.43
CA PRO A 72 -27.44 -16.35 -17.28
C PRO A 72 -26.25 -15.41 -17.06
N LEU A 73 -26.52 -14.12 -16.86
CA LEU A 73 -25.49 -13.12 -16.65
C LEU A 73 -24.76 -13.34 -15.31
N GLU A 74 -25.49 -13.63 -14.23
CA GLU A 74 -24.88 -13.98 -12.95
C GLU A 74 -23.98 -15.21 -13.04
N LYS A 75 -24.43 -16.26 -13.74
CA LYS A 75 -23.63 -17.48 -13.96
C LYS A 75 -22.35 -17.22 -14.74
N LEU A 76 -22.36 -16.27 -15.67
CA LEU A 76 -21.17 -15.88 -16.43
C LEU A 76 -20.22 -15.02 -15.59
N LEU A 77 -20.76 -14.03 -14.87
CA LEU A 77 -19.97 -13.10 -14.05
C LEU A 77 -19.32 -13.80 -12.84
N SER A 78 -20.00 -14.77 -12.23
CA SER A 78 -19.46 -15.56 -11.12
C SER A 78 -18.31 -16.50 -11.51
N GLN A 79 -18.09 -16.73 -12.80
CA GLN A 79 -16.96 -17.53 -13.29
C GLN A 79 -15.70 -16.68 -13.52
N ILE A 80 -15.80 -15.35 -13.40
CA ILE A 80 -14.66 -14.45 -13.59
C ILE A 80 -13.76 -14.56 -12.36
N ASP A 81 -12.47 -14.81 -12.59
CA ASP A 81 -11.47 -14.87 -11.54
C ASP A 81 -11.38 -13.52 -10.81
N GLY A 82 -11.43 -13.55 -9.48
CA GLY A 82 -11.46 -12.35 -8.63
C GLY A 82 -12.84 -11.75 -8.35
N VAL A 83 -13.92 -12.33 -8.87
CA VAL A 83 -15.29 -11.94 -8.46
C VAL A 83 -15.73 -12.80 -7.28
N GLU A 84 -15.92 -12.17 -6.11
CA GLU A 84 -16.38 -12.86 -4.90
C GLU A 84 -17.91 -12.91 -4.81
N TYR A 85 -18.59 -11.83 -5.21
CA TYR A 85 -20.03 -11.69 -5.06
C TYR A 85 -20.65 -11.02 -6.29
N VAL A 86 -21.80 -11.53 -6.71
CA VAL A 86 -22.66 -10.94 -7.75
C VAL A 86 -24.04 -10.74 -7.13
N TYR A 87 -24.65 -9.58 -7.38
CA TYR A 87 -25.98 -9.22 -6.89
C TYR A 87 -26.82 -8.71 -8.07
N SER A 88 -28.13 -9.01 -8.06
CA SER A 88 -29.09 -8.60 -9.09
C SER A 88 -30.39 -8.06 -8.51
#